data_AF-A0AA86UVE3-F1
#
_entry.id   AF-A0AA86UVE3-F1
#
_cell.length_a   1.000
_cell.length_b   1.000
_cell.length_c   1.000
_cell.angle_alpha   90.00
_cell.angle_beta   90.00
_cell.angle_gamma   90.00
#
_symmetry.space_group_name_H-M   'P 1'
#
loop_
_entity.id
_entity.type
_entity.pdbx_description
1 polymer ?
#
loop_
_entity_poly.entity_id
_entity_poly.type
_entity_poly.pdbx_seq_one_letter_code
_entity_poly.pdbx_strand_id
1 'polypeptide(L)'
;MKEQLQLALASLINPDEHYIDYLSMVTKHKRPSDDADDADIDQYNIELAKSCVTQAKINLIAEDIPFRKPTDFTPQMFRSNNIEQRVERIQEKKSQELQMQQQIRKRRLERQQQIALQHGKRMGKHTQIRMQKEIIEKWKAERAQLQKNGVDESKLPSLEDIEAKYAKEKKTNRSQKNAKFGGKHTKAKAKRQLSRDKRREDRK
;
A
#
# COMPACT_ATOMS: atom_id res chain seq x y z
N MET A 1 -28.22 -46.85 -19.49
CA MET A 1 -28.40 -45.40 -19.75
C MET A 1 -27.08 -44.69 -20.05
N LYS A 2 -26.03 -44.78 -19.20
CA LYS A 2 -24.73 -44.12 -19.47
C LYS A 2 -24.01 -44.65 -20.72
N GLU A 3 -24.00 -45.96 -20.95
CA GLU A 3 -23.33 -46.55 -22.13
C GLU A 3 -23.99 -46.20 -23.46
N GLN A 4 -25.33 -46.17 -23.50
CA GLN A 4 -26.09 -45.75 -24.69
C GLN A 4 -25.83 -44.27 -25.04
N LEU A 5 -25.73 -43.41 -24.02
CA LEU A 5 -25.38 -41.99 -24.21
C LEU A 5 -23.95 -41.84 -24.74
N GLN A 6 -23.00 -42.61 -24.22
CA GLN A 6 -21.62 -42.58 -24.66
C GLN A 6 -21.47 -43.07 -26.12
N LEU A 7 -22.18 -44.13 -26.50
CA LEU A 7 -22.24 -44.62 -27.88
C LEU A 7 -22.86 -43.57 -28.81
N ALA A 8 -23.96 -42.92 -28.40
CA ALA A 8 -24.59 -41.86 -29.18
C ALA A 8 -23.67 -40.65 -29.37
N LEU A 9 -22.96 -40.21 -28.33
CA LEU A 9 -21.99 -39.12 -28.43
C LEU A 9 -20.80 -39.48 -29.31
N ALA A 10 -20.28 -40.71 -29.20
CA ALA A 10 -19.17 -41.16 -30.03
C ALA A 10 -19.54 -41.25 -31.52
N SER A 11 -20.80 -41.53 -31.86
CA SER A 11 -21.26 -41.53 -33.26
C SER A 11 -21.41 -40.15 -33.90
N LEU A 12 -21.39 -39.08 -33.09
CA LEU A 12 -21.57 -37.71 -33.58
C LEU A 12 -20.25 -37.01 -33.91
N ILE A 13 -19.11 -37.54 -33.46
CA ILE A 13 -17.80 -36.92 -33.63
C ILE A 13 -17.01 -37.75 -34.65
N ASN A 14 -16.53 -37.11 -35.71
CA ASN A 14 -15.71 -37.78 -36.70
C ASN A 14 -14.24 -37.84 -36.20
N PRO A 15 -13.59 -39.02 -36.19
CA PRO A 15 -12.20 -39.15 -35.73
C PRO A 15 -11.18 -38.32 -36.53
N ASP A 16 -11.53 -37.89 -37.75
CA ASP A 16 -10.66 -37.07 -38.61
C ASP A 16 -10.80 -35.56 -38.38
N GLU A 17 -11.58 -35.12 -37.38
CA GLU A 17 -11.80 -33.70 -37.11
C GLU A 17 -10.62 -33.06 -36.37
N HIS A 18 -10.32 -31.81 -36.76
CA HIS A 18 -9.23 -31.01 -36.24
C HIS A 18 -9.72 -29.93 -35.27
N TYR A 19 -8.79 -29.32 -34.53
CA TYR A 19 -9.16 -28.26 -33.58
C TYR A 19 -9.82 -27.07 -34.29
N ILE A 20 -9.36 -26.75 -35.51
CA ILE A 20 -9.89 -25.65 -36.32
C ILE A 20 -11.37 -25.81 -36.71
N ASP A 21 -11.88 -27.04 -36.78
CA ASP A 21 -13.27 -27.27 -37.17
C ASP A 21 -14.26 -26.79 -36.11
N TYR A 22 -13.81 -26.76 -34.85
CA TYR A 22 -14.63 -26.42 -33.71
C TYR A 22 -14.27 -25.09 -33.06
N LEU A 23 -12.98 -24.73 -33.05
CA LEU A 23 -12.43 -23.58 -32.33
C LEU A 23 -12.94 -23.48 -30.88
N SER A 24 -13.20 -24.64 -30.27
CA SER A 24 -13.84 -24.75 -28.97
C SER A 24 -12.90 -25.43 -27.97
N MET A 25 -12.92 -24.96 -26.73
CA MET A 25 -12.07 -25.45 -25.66
C MET A 25 -12.90 -25.73 -24.42
N VAL A 26 -12.67 -26.88 -23.81
CA VAL A 26 -13.25 -27.23 -22.51
C VAL A 26 -12.23 -26.90 -21.42
N THR A 27 -12.67 -26.15 -20.42
CA THR A 27 -11.83 -25.77 -19.28
C THR A 27 -11.97 -26.75 -18.13
N LYS A 28 -10.92 -26.84 -17.31
CA LYS A 28 -10.97 -27.49 -15.99
C LYS A 28 -11.13 -26.46 -14.85
N HIS A 29 -11.21 -25.16 -15.17
CA HIS A 29 -11.42 -24.13 -14.17
C HIS A 29 -12.76 -24.36 -13.48
N LYS A 30 -12.70 -24.45 -12.15
CA LYS A 30 -13.90 -24.70 -11.34
C LYS A 30 -14.69 -23.39 -11.26
N ARG A 31 -15.94 -23.43 -11.71
CA ARG A 31 -16.85 -22.29 -11.61
C ARG A 31 -16.92 -21.81 -10.15
N PRO A 32 -16.96 -20.48 -9.89
CA PRO A 32 -17.19 -19.94 -8.57
C PRO A 32 -18.51 -20.47 -7.99
N SER A 33 -18.65 -20.44 -6.66
CA SER A 33 -19.93 -20.75 -6.01
C SER A 33 -21.02 -19.76 -6.45
N ASP A 34 -22.28 -20.17 -6.41
CA ASP A 34 -23.40 -19.29 -6.77
C ASP A 34 -23.52 -18.06 -5.84
N ASP A 35 -22.91 -18.10 -4.65
CA ASP A 35 -22.81 -16.98 -3.70
C ASP A 35 -21.58 -16.07 -3.91
N ALA A 36 -20.81 -16.25 -4.99
CA ALA A 36 -19.64 -15.42 -5.27
C ALA A 36 -20.04 -13.98 -5.60
N ASP A 37 -19.18 -13.01 -5.23
CA ASP A 37 -19.41 -11.63 -5.61
C ASP A 37 -19.05 -11.37 -7.08
N ASP A 38 -19.51 -10.22 -7.61
CA ASP A 38 -19.27 -9.86 -9.01
C ASP A 38 -17.77 -9.79 -9.36
N ALA A 39 -16.93 -9.40 -8.40
CA ALA A 39 -15.49 -9.28 -8.62
C ALA A 39 -14.82 -10.65 -8.78
N ASP A 40 -15.22 -11.64 -7.97
CA ASP A 40 -14.77 -13.02 -8.06
C ASP A 40 -15.23 -13.67 -9.37
N ILE A 41 -16.47 -13.38 -9.81
CA ILE A 41 -17.02 -13.85 -11.08
C ILE A 41 -16.25 -13.25 -12.26
N ASP A 42 -16.00 -11.94 -12.25
CA ASP A 42 -15.23 -11.26 -13.30
C ASP A 42 -13.79 -11.79 -13.38
N GLN A 43 -13.15 -11.99 -12.22
CA GLN A 43 -11.80 -12.55 -12.16
C GLN A 43 -11.76 -13.97 -12.73
N TYR A 44 -12.72 -14.83 -12.35
CA TYR A 44 -12.85 -16.17 -12.92
C TYR A 44 -13.03 -16.14 -14.44
N ASN A 45 -13.91 -15.27 -14.95
CA ASN A 45 -14.17 -15.14 -16.39
C ASN A 45 -12.91 -14.71 -17.14
N ILE A 46 -12.12 -13.79 -16.57
CA ILE A 46 -10.85 -13.34 -17.15
C ILE A 46 -9.82 -14.48 -17.18
N GLU A 47 -9.67 -15.22 -16.08
CA GLU A 47 -8.74 -16.35 -16.00
C GLU A 47 -9.12 -17.47 -16.96
N LEU A 48 -10.41 -17.79 -17.02
CA LEU A 48 -10.97 -18.73 -17.97
C LEU A 48 -10.67 -18.32 -19.41
N ALA A 49 -10.98 -17.08 -19.78
CA ALA A 49 -10.73 -16.56 -21.12
C ALA A 49 -9.24 -16.63 -21.48
N LYS A 50 -8.35 -16.22 -20.57
CA LYS A 50 -6.89 -16.31 -20.78
C LYS A 50 -6.44 -17.74 -21.00
N SER A 51 -6.91 -18.68 -20.19
CA SER A 51 -6.57 -20.10 -20.30
C SER A 51 -7.02 -20.67 -21.65
N CYS A 52 -8.26 -20.39 -22.07
CA CYS A 52 -8.78 -20.84 -23.36
C CYS A 52 -7.99 -20.24 -24.52
N VAL A 53 -7.66 -18.94 -24.47
CA VAL A 53 -6.85 -18.26 -25.51
C VAL A 53 -5.44 -18.84 -25.60
N THR A 54 -4.80 -19.15 -24.47
CA THR A 54 -3.48 -19.78 -24.46
C THR A 54 -3.52 -21.17 -25.08
N GLN A 55 -4.53 -21.98 -24.76
CA GLN A 55 -4.63 -23.33 -25.32
C GLN A 55 -5.00 -23.31 -26.82
N ALA A 56 -5.91 -22.41 -27.23
CA ALA A 56 -6.23 -22.18 -28.63
C ALA A 56 -4.98 -21.80 -29.44
N LYS A 57 -4.12 -20.93 -28.89
CA LYS A 57 -2.85 -20.58 -29.51
C LYS A 57 -1.94 -21.80 -29.69
N ILE A 58 -1.83 -22.67 -28.68
CA ILE A 58 -0.99 -23.88 -28.76
C ILE A 58 -1.50 -24.81 -29.87
N ASN A 59 -2.81 -25.06 -29.92
CA ASN A 59 -3.41 -25.95 -30.91
C ASN A 59 -3.24 -25.41 -32.34
N LEU A 60 -3.47 -24.11 -32.55
CA LEU A 60 -3.29 -23.48 -33.87
C LEU A 60 -1.83 -23.51 -34.32
N ILE A 61 -0.86 -23.29 -33.42
CA ILE A 61 0.56 -23.40 -33.75
C ILE A 61 0.95 -24.84 -34.09
N ALA A 62 0.37 -25.84 -33.42
CA ALA A 62 0.63 -27.25 -33.70
C ALA A 62 0.15 -27.67 -35.11
N GLU A 63 -0.88 -27.00 -35.63
CA GLU A 63 -1.41 -27.17 -36.99
C GLU A 63 -0.75 -26.22 -38.02
N ASP A 64 0.33 -25.52 -37.66
CA ASP A 64 1.03 -24.52 -38.49
C ASP A 64 0.13 -23.35 -38.96
N ILE A 65 -0.87 -23.00 -38.15
CA ILE A 65 -1.80 -21.90 -38.42
C ILE A 65 -1.36 -20.64 -37.67
N PRO A 66 -1.18 -19.49 -38.36
CA PRO A 66 -0.82 -18.23 -37.71
C PRO A 66 -1.87 -17.74 -36.71
N PHE A 67 -1.48 -17.63 -35.43
CA PHE A 67 -2.38 -17.12 -34.38
C PHE A 67 -2.46 -15.58 -34.33
N ARG A 68 -1.35 -14.90 -34.63
CA ARG A 68 -1.27 -13.43 -34.56
C ARG A 68 -1.47 -12.84 -35.94
N LYS A 69 -2.26 -11.78 -35.97
CA LYS A 69 -2.40 -10.92 -37.13
C LYS A 69 -1.01 -10.35 -37.54
N PRO A 70 -0.63 -10.42 -38.83
CA PRO A 70 0.58 -9.76 -39.34
C PRO A 70 0.54 -8.24 -39.13
N THR A 71 1.71 -7.61 -38.97
CA THR A 71 1.84 -6.15 -38.79
C THR A 71 1.31 -5.37 -39.98
N ASP A 72 1.52 -5.90 -41.18
CA ASP A 72 1.29 -5.18 -42.43
C ASP A 72 -0.14 -5.38 -42.94
N PHE A 73 -0.91 -6.23 -42.27
CA PHE A 73 -2.30 -6.47 -42.59
C PHE A 73 -3.18 -5.47 -41.85
N THR A 74 -4.13 -4.83 -42.52
CA THR A 74 -5.13 -3.97 -41.86
C THR A 74 -6.53 -4.45 -42.23
N PRO A 75 -7.15 -5.31 -41.40
CA PRO A 75 -8.51 -5.75 -41.61
C PRO A 75 -9.48 -4.65 -41.21
N GLN A 76 -10.69 -4.72 -41.76
CA GLN A 76 -11.81 -3.98 -41.22
C GLN A 76 -12.10 -4.45 -39.79
N MET A 77 -11.93 -3.56 -38.82
CA MET A 77 -12.16 -3.85 -37.41
C MET A 77 -13.66 -3.80 -37.10
N PHE A 78 -14.11 -4.55 -36.09
CA PHE A 78 -15.51 -4.55 -35.64
C PHE A 78 -15.97 -3.15 -35.19
N ARG A 79 -15.06 -2.35 -34.62
CA ARG A 79 -15.33 -0.97 -34.23
C ARG A 79 -14.69 -0.01 -35.23
N SER A 80 -15.39 1.08 -35.52
CA SER A 80 -14.84 2.13 -36.36
C SER A 80 -13.80 2.96 -35.59
N ASN A 81 -12.82 3.50 -36.31
CA ASN A 81 -11.75 4.34 -35.74
C ASN A 81 -12.30 5.52 -34.90
N ASN A 82 -13.46 6.07 -35.28
CA ASN A 82 -14.12 7.13 -34.52
C ASN A 82 -14.54 6.70 -33.11
N ILE A 83 -14.99 5.44 -32.95
CA ILE A 83 -15.36 4.89 -31.65
C ILE A 83 -14.10 4.63 -30.82
N GLU A 84 -13.06 4.08 -31.42
CA GLU A 84 -11.78 3.84 -30.73
C GLU A 84 -11.16 5.13 -30.21
N GLN A 85 -11.03 6.16 -31.06
CA GLN A 85 -10.56 7.49 -30.67
C GLN A 85 -11.42 8.11 -29.55
N ARG A 86 -12.74 7.88 -29.56
CA ARG A 86 -13.63 8.36 -28.50
C ARG A 86 -13.35 7.65 -27.17
N VAL A 87 -13.11 6.34 -27.19
CA VAL A 87 -12.75 5.56 -25.98
C VAL A 87 -11.41 6.03 -25.43
N GLU A 88 -10.40 6.22 -26.29
CA GLU A 88 -9.10 6.75 -25.90
C GLU A 88 -9.22 8.11 -25.22
N ARG A 89 -9.95 9.07 -25.82
CA ARG A 89 -10.19 10.39 -25.21
C ARG A 89 -10.88 10.30 -23.85
N ILE A 90 -11.80 9.36 -23.66
CA ILE A 90 -12.45 9.15 -22.37
C ILE A 90 -11.44 8.63 -21.33
N GLN A 91 -10.58 7.68 -21.72
CA GLN A 91 -9.53 7.15 -20.84
C GLN A 91 -8.50 8.24 -20.48
N GLU A 92 -8.08 9.04 -21.46
CA GLU A 92 -7.19 10.18 -21.24
C GLU A 92 -7.79 11.18 -20.25
N LYS A 93 -9.04 11.59 -20.44
CA LYS A 93 -9.74 12.50 -19.50
C LYS A 93 -9.81 11.93 -18.09
N LYS A 94 -10.15 10.65 -17.93
CA LYS A 94 -10.16 9.99 -16.61
C LYS A 94 -8.77 9.99 -15.97
N SER A 95 -7.73 9.74 -16.75
CA SER A 95 -6.35 9.72 -16.24
C SER A 95 -5.89 11.12 -15.80
N GLN A 96 -6.20 12.16 -16.58
CA GLN A 96 -5.90 13.56 -16.27
C GLN A 96 -6.63 14.02 -15.00
N GLU A 97 -7.92 13.68 -14.87
CA GLU A 97 -8.70 14.02 -13.67
C GLU A 97 -8.13 13.36 -12.41
N LEU A 98 -7.76 12.08 -12.49
CA LEU A 98 -7.13 11.35 -11.40
C LEU A 98 -5.80 11.99 -10.98
N GLN A 99 -4.95 12.35 -11.96
CA GLN A 99 -3.69 13.05 -11.70
C GLN A 99 -3.93 14.42 -11.04
N MET A 100 -4.91 15.19 -11.51
CA MET A 100 -5.26 16.47 -10.93
C MET A 100 -5.71 16.33 -9.47
N GLN A 101 -6.56 15.35 -9.16
CA GLN A 101 -7.00 15.06 -7.79
C GLN A 101 -5.82 14.69 -6.88
N GLN A 102 -4.88 13.86 -7.38
CA GLN A 102 -3.66 13.51 -6.64
C GLN A 102 -2.78 14.74 -6.37
N GLN A 103 -2.61 15.63 -7.35
CA GLN A 103 -1.85 16.87 -7.18
C GLN A 103 -2.51 17.81 -6.15
N ILE A 104 -3.84 17.95 -6.18
CA ILE A 104 -4.59 18.74 -5.19
C ILE A 104 -4.37 18.18 -3.78
N ARG A 105 -4.47 16.85 -3.62
CA ARG A 105 -4.23 16.18 -2.34
C ARG A 105 -2.80 16.40 -1.84
N LYS A 106 -1.80 16.26 -2.72
CA LYS A 106 -0.39 16.51 -2.40
C LYS A 106 -0.17 17.95 -1.91
N ARG A 107 -0.66 18.95 -2.66
CA ARG A 107 -0.56 20.37 -2.28
C ARG A 107 -1.22 20.66 -0.93
N ARG A 108 -2.37 20.05 -0.64
CA ARG A 108 -3.05 20.19 0.66
C ARG A 108 -2.18 19.65 1.81
N LEU A 109 -1.58 18.47 1.63
CA LEU A 109 -0.69 17.86 2.62
C LEU A 109 0.58 18.70 2.84
N GLU A 110 1.19 19.21 1.77
CA GLU A 110 2.37 20.08 1.84
C GLU A 110 2.06 21.37 2.62
N ARG A 111 0.91 22.01 2.37
CA ARG A 111 0.47 23.19 3.13
C ARG A 111 0.29 22.88 4.62
N GLN A 112 -0.36 21.76 4.95
CA GLN A 112 -0.53 21.34 6.34
C GLN A 112 0.83 21.07 7.02
N GLN A 113 1.76 20.40 6.34
CA GLN A 113 3.10 20.16 6.85
C GLN A 113 3.88 21.46 7.07
N GLN A 114 3.80 22.42 6.14
CA GLN A 114 4.44 23.73 6.29
C GLN A 114 3.90 24.50 7.50
N ILE A 115 2.58 24.52 7.70
CA ILE A 115 1.96 25.14 8.88
C ILE A 115 2.44 24.45 10.17
N ALA A 116 2.46 23.12 10.19
CA ALA A 116 2.95 22.35 11.33
C ALA A 116 4.44 22.62 11.63
N LEU A 117 5.28 22.72 10.60
CA LEU A 117 6.70 23.06 10.74
C LEU A 117 6.91 24.47 11.28
N GLN A 118 6.13 25.46 10.80
CA GLN A 118 6.19 26.84 11.31
C GLN A 118 5.76 26.91 12.77
N HIS A 119 4.65 26.24 13.12
CA HIS A 119 4.17 26.17 14.50
C HIS A 119 5.16 25.43 15.41
N GLY A 120 5.75 24.34 14.92
CA GLY A 120 6.81 23.59 15.61
C GLY A 120 8.05 24.42 15.89
N LYS A 121 8.50 25.24 14.93
CA LYS A 121 9.62 26.18 15.14
C LYS A 121 9.30 27.26 16.19
N ARG A 122 8.09 27.83 16.16
CA ARG A 122 7.66 28.84 17.15
C ARG A 122 7.54 28.26 18.57
N MET A 123 6.88 27.11 18.70
CA MET A 123 6.77 26.42 19.98
C MET A 123 8.13 25.92 20.50
N GLY A 124 9.02 25.49 19.61
CA GLY A 124 10.40 25.12 19.96
C GLY A 124 11.17 26.27 20.62
N LYS A 125 11.10 27.48 20.05
CA LYS A 125 11.76 28.67 20.64
C LYS A 125 11.18 29.03 22.01
N HIS A 126 9.86 29.06 22.17
CA HIS A 126 9.24 29.37 23.46
C HIS A 126 9.56 28.32 24.54
N THR A 127 9.56 27.04 24.19
CA THR A 127 9.92 25.97 25.13
C THR A 127 11.40 26.00 25.49
N GLN A 128 12.28 26.40 24.57
CA GLN A 128 13.70 26.60 24.85
C GLN A 128 13.94 27.78 25.81
N ILE A 129 13.30 28.92 25.58
CA ILE A 129 13.39 30.10 26.47
C ILE A 129 12.88 29.76 27.88
N ARG A 130 11.74 29.08 27.98
CA ARG A 130 11.19 28.64 29.28
C ARG A 130 12.16 27.70 30.00
N MET A 131 12.74 26.75 29.28
CA MET A 131 13.70 25.81 29.84
C MET A 131 14.97 26.51 30.35
N GLN A 132 15.50 27.48 29.60
CA GLN A 132 16.65 28.29 30.06
C GLN A 132 16.31 29.09 31.33
N LYS A 133 15.11 29.68 31.42
CA LYS A 133 14.68 30.37 32.64
C LYS A 133 14.57 29.43 33.85
N GLU A 134 13.96 28.25 33.68
CA GLU A 134 13.85 27.25 34.75
C GLU A 134 15.23 26.76 35.23
N ILE A 135 16.20 26.61 34.31
CA ILE A 135 17.58 26.24 34.65
C ILE A 135 18.26 27.34 35.45
N ILE A 136 18.13 28.61 35.04
CA ILE A 136 18.71 29.75 35.76
C ILE A 136 18.08 29.91 37.15
N GLU A 137 16.76 29.72 37.28
CA GLU A 137 16.07 29.76 38.57
C GLU A 137 16.54 28.64 39.51
N LYS A 138 16.65 27.40 39.01
CA LYS A 138 17.21 26.27 39.76
C LYS A 138 18.66 26.54 40.16
N TRP A 139 19.46 27.15 39.29
CA TRP A 139 20.85 27.52 39.60
C TRP A 139 20.98 28.55 40.70
N LYS A 140 20.17 29.61 40.65
CA LYS A 140 20.12 30.61 41.71
C LYS A 140 19.66 29.99 43.03
N ALA A 141 18.64 29.14 43.01
CA ALA A 141 18.12 28.47 44.20
C ALA A 141 19.13 27.51 44.84
N GLU A 142 19.78 26.65 44.04
CA GLU A 142 20.76 25.66 44.52
C GLU A 142 22.02 26.35 45.05
N ARG A 143 22.51 27.42 44.39
CA ARG A 143 23.60 28.25 44.92
C ARG A 143 23.22 28.95 46.23
N ALA A 144 22.04 29.58 46.31
CA ALA A 144 21.60 30.24 47.53
C ALA A 144 21.42 29.25 48.69
N GLN A 145 20.95 28.03 48.42
CA GLN A 145 20.80 26.98 49.43
C GLN A 145 22.16 26.46 49.92
N LEU A 146 23.13 26.25 49.02
CA LEU A 146 24.47 25.79 49.39
C LEU A 146 25.28 26.87 50.12
N GLN A 147 25.09 28.15 49.75
CA GLN A 147 25.66 29.28 50.49
C GLN A 147 25.10 29.38 51.91
N LYS A 148 23.77 29.17 52.10
CA LYS A 148 23.17 29.10 53.44
C LYS A 148 23.69 27.94 54.28
N ASN A 149 24.14 26.86 53.64
CA ASN A 149 24.74 25.71 54.30
C ASN A 149 26.26 25.86 54.53
N GLY A 150 26.84 27.04 54.29
CA GLY A 150 28.25 27.34 54.57
C GLY A 150 29.24 26.73 53.58
N VAL A 151 28.82 26.42 52.36
CA VAL A 151 29.70 25.88 51.31
C VAL A 151 30.51 27.01 50.67
N ASP A 152 31.84 26.83 50.59
CA ASP A 152 32.77 27.77 49.94
C ASP A 152 32.39 28.07 48.48
N GLU A 153 32.69 29.29 48.05
CA GLU A 153 32.34 29.78 46.71
C GLU A 153 32.93 28.93 45.56
N SER A 154 34.07 28.28 45.78
CA SER A 154 34.73 27.40 44.82
C SER A 154 34.00 26.07 44.60
N LYS A 155 33.10 25.68 45.51
CA LYS A 155 32.31 24.43 45.44
C LYS A 155 30.86 24.66 45.01
N LEU A 156 30.51 25.89 44.64
CA LEU A 156 29.17 26.21 44.15
C LEU A 156 28.97 25.64 42.74
N PRO A 157 27.80 25.04 42.45
CA PRO A 157 27.54 24.43 41.15
C PRO A 157 27.62 25.46 40.02
N SER A 158 28.29 25.06 38.93
CA SER A 158 28.29 25.85 37.70
C SER A 158 26.94 25.75 36.99
N LEU A 159 26.70 26.64 36.03
CA LEU A 159 25.47 26.62 35.25
C LEU A 159 25.41 25.35 34.38
N GLU A 160 26.56 24.90 33.86
CA GLU A 160 26.72 23.67 33.07
C GLU A 160 26.39 22.40 33.89
N ASP A 161 26.77 22.37 35.17
CA ASP A 161 26.45 21.24 36.07
C ASP A 161 24.94 21.08 36.27
N ILE A 162 24.22 22.19 36.38
CA ILE A 162 22.76 22.20 36.56
C ILE A 162 22.05 21.92 35.25
N GLU A 163 22.56 22.38 34.12
CA GLU A 163 22.07 21.97 32.80
C GLU A 163 22.15 20.46 32.62
N ALA A 164 23.28 19.84 32.98
CA ALA A 164 23.46 18.39 32.91
C ALA A 164 22.51 17.63 33.85
N LYS A 165 22.31 18.13 35.09
CA LYS A 165 21.32 17.57 36.04
C LYS A 165 19.90 17.68 35.50
N TYR A 166 19.50 18.86 35.02
CA TYR A 166 18.17 19.12 34.48
C TYR A 166 17.89 18.28 33.22
N ALA A 167 18.88 18.10 32.35
CA ALA A 167 18.76 17.23 31.17
C ALA A 167 18.53 15.75 31.54
N LYS A 168 19.25 15.26 32.56
CA LYS A 168 19.06 13.89 33.11
C LYS A 168 17.66 13.73 33.72
N GLU A 169 17.22 14.69 34.54
CA GLU A 169 15.90 14.70 35.18
C GLU A 169 14.76 14.76 34.15
N LYS A 170 14.92 15.56 33.09
CA LYS A 170 13.94 15.64 32.00
C LYS A 170 13.86 14.34 31.22
N LYS A 171 15.00 13.67 30.97
CA LYS A 171 15.07 12.37 30.30
C LYS A 171 14.40 11.28 31.13
N THR A 172 14.62 11.24 32.44
CA THR A 172 13.99 10.27 33.35
C THR A 172 12.48 10.50 33.43
N ASN A 173 12.04 11.75 33.61
CA ASN A 173 10.62 12.11 33.63
C ASN A 173 9.90 11.76 32.32
N ARG A 174 10.55 11.99 31.17
CA ARG A 174 10.01 11.58 29.85
C ARG A 174 9.94 10.06 29.74
N SER A 175 10.95 9.34 30.21
CA SER A 175 10.94 7.86 30.24
C SER A 175 9.80 7.32 31.11
N GLN A 176 9.57 7.90 32.29
CA GLN A 176 8.47 7.53 33.18
C GLN A 176 7.10 7.85 32.58
N LYS A 177 6.92 9.04 31.98
CA LYS A 177 5.68 9.39 31.29
C LYS A 177 5.43 8.49 30.08
N ASN A 178 6.47 8.15 29.32
CA ASN A 178 6.36 7.18 28.24
C ASN A 178 6.04 5.77 28.76
N ALA A 179 6.55 5.36 29.92
CA ALA A 179 6.18 4.09 30.53
C ALA A 179 4.71 4.06 31.00
N LYS A 180 4.20 5.19 31.52
CA LYS A 180 2.80 5.32 32.00
C LYS A 180 1.78 5.58 30.89
N PHE A 181 2.14 6.36 29.86
CA PHE A 181 1.21 6.87 28.84
C PHE A 181 1.66 6.62 27.39
N GLY A 182 2.90 6.16 27.17
CA GLY A 182 3.52 6.00 25.86
C GLY A 182 3.71 4.54 25.44
N GLY A 183 2.67 3.95 24.82
CA GLY A 183 2.85 3.13 23.63
C GLY A 183 3.69 1.85 23.68
N LYS A 184 4.05 1.29 24.85
CA LYS A 184 4.56 -0.10 24.91
C LYS A 184 3.57 -1.07 24.25
N HIS A 185 2.27 -0.74 24.27
CA HIS A 185 1.25 -1.46 23.53
C HIS A 185 1.15 -1.11 22.04
N THR A 186 1.42 0.12 21.57
CA THR A 186 1.21 0.49 20.16
C THR A 186 2.30 -0.03 19.23
N LYS A 187 3.58 0.05 19.62
CA LYS A 187 4.67 -0.58 18.85
C LYS A 187 4.57 -2.11 18.85
N ALA A 188 4.14 -2.72 19.97
CA ALA A 188 3.89 -4.15 20.05
C ALA A 188 2.65 -4.58 19.23
N LYS A 189 1.57 -3.78 19.22
CA LYS A 189 0.38 -4.02 18.37
C LYS A 189 0.74 -3.95 16.89
N ALA A 190 1.48 -2.91 16.47
CA ALA A 190 1.90 -2.75 15.08
C ALA A 190 2.79 -3.91 14.60
N LYS A 191 3.74 -4.36 15.44
CA LYS A 191 4.60 -5.51 15.13
C LYS A 191 3.81 -6.83 15.09
N ARG A 192 2.82 -7.02 15.97
CA ARG A 192 1.90 -8.17 15.93
C ARG A 192 1.03 -8.15 14.68
N GLN A 193 0.54 -7.00 14.26
CA GLN A 193 -0.33 -6.85 13.09
C GLN A 193 0.44 -7.16 11.80
N LEU A 194 1.64 -6.58 11.61
CA LEU A 194 2.55 -6.90 10.51
C LEU A 194 2.91 -8.40 10.46
N SER A 195 3.16 -9.04 11.60
CA SER A 195 3.44 -10.49 11.64
C SER A 195 2.23 -11.35 11.28
N ARG A 196 1.02 -10.84 11.51
CA ARG A 196 -0.24 -11.55 11.28
C ARG A 196 -0.69 -11.41 9.83
N ASP A 197 -0.43 -10.25 9.23
CA ASP A 197 -0.69 -10.00 7.80
C ASP A 197 0.29 -10.79 6.93
N LYS A 198 1.58 -10.84 7.29
CA LYS A 198 2.57 -11.67 6.60
C LYS A 198 2.21 -13.17 6.61
N ARG A 199 1.76 -13.69 7.76
CA ARG A 199 1.28 -15.08 7.87
C ARG A 199 0.00 -15.37 7.08
N ARG A 200 -0.76 -14.34 6.70
CA ARG A 200 -1.96 -14.49 5.86
C ARG A 200 -1.59 -14.48 4.38
N GLU A 201 -0.58 -13.71 3.98
CA GLU A 201 0.01 -13.78 2.64
C GLU A 201 0.67 -15.14 2.40
N ASP A 202 1.45 -15.67 3.36
CA ASP A 202 2.11 -16.98 3.23
C ASP A 202 1.14 -18.19 3.20
N ARG A 203 -0.17 -17.96 3.37
CA ARG A 203 -1.22 -19.00 3.41
C ARG A 203 -2.21 -18.92 2.24
N LYS A 204 -2.08 -17.92 1.37
CA LYS A 204 -2.82 -17.83 0.11
C LYS A 204 -1.92 -18.28 -1.02
#